data_AF-A0A937M0A7-F1
#
_entry.id   AF-A0A937M0A7-F1
#
_cell.length_a   1.000
_cell.length_b   1.000
_cell.length_c   1.000
_cell.angle_alpha   90.00
_cell.angle_beta   90.00
_cell.angle_gamma   90.00
#
_symmetry.space_group_name_H-M   'P 1'
#
loop_
_entity.id
_entity.type
_entity.pdbx_description
1 polymer ?
#
loop_
_entity_poly.entity_id
_entity_poly.type
_entity_poly.pdbx_seq_one_letter_code
_entity_poly.pdbx_strand_id
1 'polypeptide(L)' 'NLQTSFLTPPFGFALFYLRGVADESVPTSAIYRGVIPFVGIQLCLLGLLWLLPEVVTWLPGTIGR' A
#
# COMPACT_ATOMS: atom_id res chain seq x y z
N ASN A 1 -4.80 1.76 6.43
CA ASN A 1 -3.41 2.26 6.26
C ASN A 1 -2.33 1.42 6.96
N LEU A 2 -2.68 0.34 7.68
CA LEU A 2 -1.71 -0.62 8.25
C LEU A 2 -0.92 -1.40 7.18
N GLN A 3 -1.52 -1.64 6.01
CA GLN A 3 -0.92 -2.37 4.89
C GLN A 3 0.27 -1.64 4.24
N THR A 4 0.20 -0.32 4.12
CA THR A 4 1.30 0.49 3.56
C THR A 4 2.48 0.54 4.52
N SER A 5 2.22 0.57 5.84
CA SER A 5 3.28 0.53 6.85
C SER A 5 4.11 -0.75 6.77
N PHE A 6 3.53 -1.90 6.43
CA PHE A 6 4.29 -3.14 6.22
C PHE A 6 5.30 -3.09 5.05
N LEU A 7 5.14 -2.12 4.14
CA LEU A 7 5.89 -2.00 2.89
C LEU A 7 6.91 -0.85 2.88
N THR A 8 7.03 -0.02 3.93
CA THR A 8 7.97 1.12 3.98
C THR A 8 8.76 1.14 5.31
N PRO A 9 10.09 1.38 5.33
CA PRO A 9 10.85 1.49 6.59
C PRO A 9 10.35 2.70 7.42
N PRO A 10 10.15 2.63 8.76
CA PRO A 10 10.68 1.67 9.75
C PRO A 10 9.77 0.44 10.07
N PHE A 11 8.63 0.27 9.37
CA PHE A 11 7.67 -0.83 9.56
C PHE A 11 7.72 -1.89 8.42
N GLY A 12 8.80 -1.93 7.64
CA GLY A 12 9.00 -2.78 6.45
C GLY A 12 9.15 -4.28 6.69
N PHE A 13 8.42 -4.88 7.62
CA PHE A 13 8.48 -6.33 7.92
C PHE A 13 8.27 -7.20 6.67
N ALA A 14 7.38 -6.79 5.75
CA ALA A 14 7.16 -7.55 4.52
C ALA A 14 8.37 -7.45 3.56
N LEU A 15 9.02 -6.29 3.49
CA LEU A 15 10.25 -6.11 2.70
C LEU A 15 11.42 -6.91 3.27
N PHE A 16 11.58 -6.94 4.60
CA PHE A 16 12.62 -7.73 5.26
C PHE A 16 12.34 -9.24 5.18
N TYR A 17 11.07 -9.66 5.26
CA TYR A 17 10.68 -11.05 5.02
C TYR A 17 11.00 -11.48 3.59
N LEU A 18 10.60 -10.67 2.59
CA LEU A 18 10.91 -10.93 1.19
C LEU A 18 12.42 -10.96 0.93
N ARG A 19 13.19 -10.09 1.58
CA ARG A 19 14.66 -10.16 1.53
C ARG A 19 15.22 -11.44 2.17
N GLY A 20 14.62 -11.92 3.25
CA GLY A 20 15.04 -13.15 3.95
C GLY A 20 14.80 -14.44 3.15
N VAL A 21 13.84 -14.44 2.22
CA VAL A 21 13.56 -15.60 1.33
C VAL A 21 14.05 -15.40 -0.10
N ALA A 22 14.44 -14.19 -0.48
CA ALA A 22 14.94 -13.89 -1.83
C ALA A 22 16.41 -14.33 -1.99
N ASP A 23 16.69 -14.92 -3.14
CA ASP A 23 18.02 -15.34 -3.57
C ASP A 23 19.04 -14.17 -3.56
N GLU A 24 20.30 -14.46 -3.24
CA GLU A 24 21.38 -13.45 -3.17
C GLU A 24 21.60 -12.73 -4.50
N SER A 25 21.27 -13.37 -5.63
CA SER A 25 21.31 -12.78 -6.97
C SER A 25 20.32 -11.64 -7.18
N VAL A 26 19.25 -11.55 -6.37
CA VAL A 26 18.29 -10.46 -6.44
C VAL A 26 18.82 -9.30 -5.62
N PRO A 27 19.05 -8.10 -6.19
CA PRO A 27 19.47 -6.96 -5.40
C PRO A 27 18.30 -6.42 -4.57
N THR A 28 18.58 -6.00 -3.35
CA THR A 28 17.57 -5.39 -2.45
C THR A 28 16.84 -4.21 -3.13
N SER A 29 17.52 -3.45 -3.99
CA SER A 29 16.93 -2.36 -4.77
C SER A 29 15.80 -2.80 -5.72
N ALA A 30 15.83 -4.04 -6.23
CA ALA A 30 14.75 -4.58 -7.06
C ALA A 30 13.47 -4.79 -6.23
N ILE A 31 13.61 -5.26 -4.99
CA ILE A 31 12.50 -5.46 -4.05
C ILE A 31 11.85 -4.10 -3.71
N TYR A 32 12.66 -3.09 -3.40
CA TYR A 32 12.17 -1.74 -3.13
C TYR A 32 11.45 -1.11 -4.34
N ARG A 33 12.02 -1.25 -5.55
CA ARG A 33 11.40 -0.72 -6.77
C ARG A 33 10.07 -1.39 -7.10
N GLY A 34 9.89 -2.67 -6.77
CA GLY A 34 8.62 -3.38 -6.95
C GLY A 34 7.49 -2.84 -6.07
N VAL A 35 7.82 -2.30 -4.89
CA VAL A 35 6.84 -1.75 -3.94
C VAL A 35 6.34 -0.35 -4.33
N ILE A 36 7.19 0.46 -4.95
CA ILE A 36 6.88 1.84 -5.35
C ILE A 36 5.55 1.99 -6.13
N PRO A 37 5.28 1.22 -7.22
CA PRO A 37 4.03 1.38 -7.96
C PRO A 37 2.80 1.03 -7.12
N PHE A 38 2.91 0.06 -6.21
CA PHE A 38 1.81 -0.33 -5.33
C PHE A 38 1.47 0.77 -4.33
N VAL A 39 2.50 1.36 -3.70
CA VAL A 39 2.33 2.52 -2.81
C VAL A 39 1.74 3.71 -3.56
N GLY A 40 2.18 3.94 -4.80
CA GLY A 40 1.62 4.98 -5.69
C GLY A 40 0.12 4.82 -5.89
N ILE A 41 -0.33 3.63 -6.28
CA ILE A 41 -1.77 3.34 -6.45
C ILE A 41 -2.54 3.57 -5.13
N GLN A 42 -1.96 3.16 -4.01
CA GLN A 42 -2.60 3.27 -2.70
C GLN A 42 -2.75 4.73 -2.23
N LEU A 43 -1.74 5.57 -2.48
CA LEU A 43 -1.81 7.01 -2.24
C LEU A 43 -2.77 7.70 -3.21
N CYS A 44 -2.79 7.31 -4.48
CA CYS A 44 -3.76 7.82 -5.45
C CYS A 44 -5.20 7.50 -5.03
N LEU A 45 -5.47 6.27 -4.59
CA LEU A 45 -6.79 5.88 -4.09
C LEU A 45 -7.15 6.69 -2.85
N LEU A 46 -6.23 6.86 -1.90
CA LEU A 46 -6.47 7.67 -0.71
C LEU A 46 -6.79 9.14 -1.08
N GLY A 47 -6.04 9.71 -2.03
CA GLY A 47 -6.30 11.04 -2.57
C GLY A 47 -7.66 11.13 -3.26
N LEU A 48 -8.03 10.12 -4.05
CA LEU A 48 -9.34 10.06 -4.71
C LEU A 48 -10.48 10.06 -3.69
N LEU A 49 -10.38 9.24 -2.63
CA LEU A 49 -11.38 9.20 -1.57
C LEU A 49 -11.45 10.49 -0.76
N TRP A 50 -10.32 11.19 -0.60
CA TRP A 50 -10.29 12.48 0.08
C TRP A 50 -10.97 13.58 -0.76
N LEU A 51 -10.76 13.58 -2.07
CA LEU A 51 -11.35 14.57 -2.99
C LEU A 51 -12.80 14.25 -3.37
N LEU A 52 -13.17 12.97 -3.43
CA LEU A 52 -14.50 12.48 -3.80
C LEU A 52 -15.06 11.53 -2.72
N PRO A 53 -15.46 12.06 -1.55
CA PRO A 53 -15.93 11.23 -0.43
C PRO A 53 -17.20 10.45 -0.75
N GLU A 54 -18.04 10.97 -1.65
CA GLU A 54 -19.31 10.34 -2.07
C GLU A 54 -19.12 8.92 -2.61
N VAL A 55 -17.95 8.61 -3.20
CA VAL A 55 -17.60 7.27 -3.71
C VAL A 55 -17.72 6.21 -2.61
N VAL A 56 -17.42 6.55 -1.36
CA VAL A 56 -17.45 5.61 -0.22
C VAL A 56 -18.58 5.89 0.76
N THR A 57 -19.15 7.09 0.78
CA THR A 57 -20.22 7.46 1.73
C THR A 57 -21.63 7.22 1.19
N TRP A 58 -21.81 7.07 -0.13
CA TRP A 58 -23.13 6.85 -0.74
C TRP A 58 -23.81 5.56 -0.23
N LEU A 59 -23.08 4.45 -0.15
CA LEU A 59 -23.67 3.16 0.22
C LEU A 59 -24.11 3.12 1.71
N PRO A 60 -23.28 3.53 2.69
CA PRO A 60 -23.73 3.69 4.08
C PRO A 60 -24.88 4.69 4.22
N GLY A 61 -24.87 5.79 3.46
CA GLY A 61 -25.94 6.80 3.50
C GLY A 61 -27.29 6.31 2.94
N THR A 62 -27.28 5.22 2.16
CA THR A 62 -28.47 4.62 1.55
C THR A 62 -29.02 3.45 2.36
N ILE A 63 -28.15 2.61 2.94
CA ILE A 63 -28.55 1.38 3.65
C ILE A 63 -28.59 1.56 5.18
N GLY A 64 -27.81 2.51 5.73
CA GLY A 64 -27.71 2.76 7.17
C GLY A 64 -28.78 3.69 7.75
N ARG A 65 -29.89 3.93 7.02
CA ARG A 65 -31.05 4.70 7.46
C ARG A 65 -32.20 3.79 7.86
#